data_AF-I3C8R6-F1
#
_entry.id   AF-I3C8R6-F1
#
_cell.length_a   1.000
_cell.length_b   1.000
_cell.length_c   1.000
_cell.angle_alpha   90.00
_cell.angle_beta   90.00
_cell.angle_gamma   90.00
#
_symmetry.space_group_name_H-M   'P 1'
#
loop_
_entity.id
_entity.type
_entity.pdbx_description
1 polymer ?
#
loop_
_entity_poly.entity_id
_entity_poly.type
_entity_poly.pdbx_seq_one_letter_code
_entity_poly.pdbx_strand_id
1 'polypeptide(L)'
;MASVNKNNQSEDKQVRKIYENSLSAGVHSEKGISEKEIETILEKYFEATTTVAEENELKVYFSQEEVAPHLEEYKPLFNYFSIAKEEKSTQDIPLKPRKNRNYLKWISVAAVAVFVFGIYLNNRPSTQVTPTIALEEEYTPEEIRSAQLALALLTDNFSKGTQGASYLKEFEKNTNRFLNN
;
A
#
# COMPACT_ATOMS: atom_id res chain seq x y z
N MET A 1 -35.80 64.16 -30.49
CA MET A 1 -35.14 63.12 -29.67
C MET A 1 -35.82 61.80 -29.99
N ALA A 2 -35.03 60.82 -30.42
CA ALA A 2 -35.47 59.66 -31.19
C ALA A 2 -36.20 58.59 -30.34
N SER A 3 -37.33 58.12 -30.84
CA SER A 3 -38.09 56.99 -30.30
C SER A 3 -37.41 55.69 -30.73
N VAL A 4 -36.78 54.98 -29.78
CA VAL A 4 -36.17 53.67 -30.03
C VAL A 4 -37.27 52.61 -30.14
N ASN A 5 -37.30 51.94 -31.29
CA ASN A 5 -38.24 50.89 -31.67
C ASN A 5 -37.97 49.60 -30.87
N LYS A 6 -38.89 49.24 -29.97
CA LYS A 6 -38.80 48.06 -29.08
C LYS A 6 -38.98 46.71 -29.78
N ASN A 7 -39.35 46.69 -31.07
CA ASN A 7 -39.62 45.44 -31.79
C ASN A 7 -38.36 44.69 -32.23
N ASN A 8 -37.19 45.36 -32.25
CA ASN A 8 -35.94 44.75 -32.71
C ASN A 8 -35.25 43.88 -31.64
N GLN A 9 -35.68 43.98 -30.38
CA GLN A 9 -35.04 43.29 -29.26
C GLN A 9 -35.67 41.91 -28.97
N SER A 10 -36.87 41.64 -29.49
CA SER A 10 -37.53 40.33 -29.39
C SER A 10 -37.06 39.36 -30.47
N GLU A 11 -36.82 39.83 -31.68
CA GLU A 11 -36.33 38.99 -32.78
C GLU A 11 -34.89 38.52 -32.53
N ASP A 12 -34.02 39.40 -32.03
CA ASP A 12 -32.65 39.05 -31.64
C ASP A 12 -32.59 37.98 -30.54
N LYS A 13 -33.53 37.97 -29.60
CA LYS A 13 -33.61 36.95 -28.55
C LYS A 13 -34.10 35.60 -29.08
N GLN A 14 -35.08 35.61 -29.98
CA GLN A 14 -35.59 34.38 -30.60
C GLN A 14 -34.53 33.73 -31.49
N VAL A 15 -33.84 34.55 -32.29
CA VAL A 15 -32.78 34.12 -33.20
C VAL A 15 -31.59 33.55 -32.42
N ARG A 16 -31.16 34.18 -31.32
CA ARG A 16 -30.13 33.64 -30.43
C ARG A 16 -30.53 32.30 -29.81
N LYS A 17 -31.79 32.15 -29.39
CA LYS A 17 -32.29 30.90 -28.82
C LYS A 17 -32.29 29.76 -29.85
N ILE A 18 -32.56 30.05 -31.13
CA ILE A 18 -32.50 29.07 -32.22
C ILE A 18 -31.05 28.67 -32.52
N TYR A 19 -30.10 29.61 -32.49
CA TYR A 19 -28.69 29.30 -32.67
C TYR A 19 -28.09 28.50 -31.50
N GLU A 20 -28.40 28.86 -30.26
CA GLU A 20 -27.95 28.09 -29.08
C GLU A 20 -28.54 26.66 -29.08
N ASN A 21 -29.80 26.50 -29.47
CA ASN A 21 -30.47 25.20 -29.52
C ASN A 21 -30.08 24.33 -30.73
N SER A 22 -29.47 24.92 -31.77
CA SER A 22 -28.91 24.18 -32.90
C SER A 22 -27.43 23.85 -32.72
N LEU A 23 -26.69 24.68 -31.97
CA LEU A 23 -25.31 24.40 -31.56
C LEU A 23 -25.25 23.24 -30.55
N SER A 24 -26.26 23.08 -29.69
CA SER A 24 -26.39 21.93 -28.79
C SER A 24 -26.83 20.63 -29.47
N ALA A 25 -27.35 20.70 -30.70
CA ALA A 25 -27.90 19.54 -31.41
C ALA A 25 -26.96 18.97 -32.49
N GLY A 26 -25.77 19.56 -32.68
CA GLY A 26 -25.01 19.43 -33.94
C GLY A 26 -23.57 18.91 -33.86
N VAL A 27 -23.07 18.47 -32.71
CA VAL A 27 -21.72 17.89 -32.60
C VAL A 27 -21.75 16.70 -31.65
N HIS A 28 -21.03 15.64 -32.00
CA HIS A 28 -20.87 14.34 -31.30
C HIS A 28 -21.78 13.20 -31.79
N SER A 29 -21.49 12.70 -33.00
CA SER A 29 -21.72 11.27 -33.28
C SER A 29 -20.79 10.76 -34.37
N GLU A 30 -19.65 10.21 -33.95
CA GLU A 30 -18.99 9.14 -34.70
C GLU A 30 -18.76 7.98 -33.71
N LYS A 31 -19.70 7.02 -33.70
CA LYS A 31 -19.75 5.85 -32.78
C LYS A 31 -19.75 6.20 -31.29
N GLY A 32 -20.68 7.07 -30.87
CA GLY A 32 -20.86 7.44 -29.46
C GLY A 32 -22.00 6.68 -28.80
N ILE A 33 -21.73 6.08 -27.64
CA ILE A 33 -22.75 5.67 -26.65
C ILE A 33 -23.59 6.91 -26.33
N SER A 34 -24.91 6.76 -26.29
CA SER A 34 -25.82 7.90 -26.06
C SER A 34 -25.75 8.39 -24.61
N GLU A 35 -26.01 9.68 -24.37
CA GLU A 35 -26.00 10.26 -23.01
C GLU A 35 -26.92 9.49 -22.05
N LYS A 36 -28.08 9.04 -22.54
CA LYS A 36 -29.05 8.24 -21.79
C LYS A 36 -28.52 6.85 -21.40
N GLU A 37 -27.69 6.24 -22.24
CA GLU A 37 -27.02 4.98 -21.90
C GLU A 37 -25.95 5.21 -20.82
N ILE A 38 -25.20 6.31 -20.90
CA ILE A 38 -24.26 6.70 -19.84
C ILE A 38 -24.98 6.92 -18.51
N GLU A 39 -26.12 7.63 -18.50
CA GLU A 39 -26.95 7.79 -17.30
C GLU A 39 -27.35 6.44 -16.70
N THR A 40 -27.79 5.50 -17.54
CA THR A 40 -28.20 4.16 -17.11
C THR A 40 -27.03 3.40 -16.49
N ILE A 41 -25.86 3.46 -17.13
CA ILE A 41 -24.64 2.81 -16.61
C ILE A 41 -24.18 3.49 -15.32
N LEU A 42 -24.32 4.81 -15.20
CA LEU A 42 -23.96 5.57 -14.02
C LEU A 42 -24.88 5.26 -12.83
N GLU A 43 -26.17 5.11 -13.05
CA GLU A 43 -27.13 4.65 -12.03
C GLU A 43 -26.73 3.25 -11.52
N LYS A 44 -26.45 2.32 -12.44
CA LYS A 44 -25.93 1.00 -12.07
C LYS A 44 -24.61 1.05 -11.31
N TYR A 45 -23.73 2.00 -11.65
CA TYR A 45 -22.44 2.19 -10.98
C TYR A 45 -22.66 2.60 -9.52
N PHE A 46 -23.60 3.51 -9.26
CA PHE A 46 -23.99 3.89 -7.91
C PHE A 46 -24.67 2.75 -7.13
N GLU A 47 -25.39 1.88 -7.83
CA GLU A 47 -25.93 0.64 -7.25
C GLU A 47 -24.89 -0.49 -7.11
N ALA A 48 -23.65 -0.28 -7.57
CA ALA A 48 -22.58 -1.27 -7.61
C ALA A 48 -22.93 -2.56 -8.40
N THR A 49 -23.75 -2.43 -9.45
CA THR A 49 -24.17 -3.54 -10.32
C THR A 49 -23.54 -3.49 -11.72
N THR A 50 -22.55 -2.62 -11.92
CA THR A 50 -21.81 -2.49 -13.18
C THR A 50 -20.87 -3.65 -13.47
N THR A 51 -20.67 -3.89 -14.75
CA THR A 51 -19.61 -4.77 -15.25
C THR A 51 -18.35 -3.99 -15.58
N VAL A 52 -17.20 -4.68 -15.69
CA VAL A 52 -15.91 -4.05 -16.05
C VAL A 52 -15.95 -3.37 -17.42
N ALA A 53 -16.74 -3.89 -18.36
CA ALA A 53 -16.89 -3.27 -19.68
C ALA A 53 -17.60 -1.91 -19.58
N GLU A 54 -18.71 -1.87 -18.84
CA GLU A 54 -19.49 -0.65 -18.58
C GLU A 54 -18.69 0.41 -17.81
N GLU A 55 -17.89 0.01 -16.83
CA GLU A 55 -17.00 0.95 -16.12
C GLU A 55 -15.91 1.53 -17.03
N ASN A 56 -15.42 0.74 -17.99
CA ASN A 56 -14.50 1.26 -19.00
C ASN A 56 -15.18 2.25 -19.93
N GLU A 57 -16.45 2.05 -20.27
CA GLU A 57 -17.24 3.01 -21.04
C GLU A 57 -17.41 4.33 -20.28
N LEU A 58 -17.75 4.29 -18.98
CA LEU A 58 -17.78 5.48 -18.12
C LEU A 58 -16.43 6.20 -18.11
N LYS A 59 -15.33 5.47 -17.92
CA LYS A 59 -13.98 6.05 -17.96
C LYS A 59 -13.67 6.73 -19.28
N VAL A 60 -14.00 6.09 -20.41
CA VAL A 60 -13.76 6.65 -21.74
C VAL A 60 -14.59 7.91 -21.95
N TYR A 61 -15.87 7.88 -21.57
CA TYR A 61 -16.77 9.03 -21.70
C TYR A 61 -16.30 10.22 -20.85
N PHE A 62 -16.02 10.01 -19.55
CA PHE A 62 -15.59 11.09 -18.67
C PHE A 62 -14.15 11.58 -18.93
N SER A 63 -13.33 10.81 -19.65
CA SER A 63 -12.01 11.25 -20.10
C SER A 63 -12.06 12.30 -21.22
N GLN A 64 -13.24 12.52 -21.85
CA GLN A 64 -13.40 13.52 -22.90
C GLN A 64 -13.31 14.95 -22.34
N GLU A 65 -12.85 15.90 -23.17
CA GLU A 65 -12.79 17.31 -22.79
C GLU A 65 -14.19 17.88 -22.58
N GLU A 66 -15.11 17.60 -23.50
CA GLU A 66 -16.50 18.03 -23.47
C GLU A 66 -17.41 16.87 -23.01
N VAL A 67 -18.18 17.10 -21.95
CA VAL A 67 -19.13 16.15 -21.36
C VAL A 67 -20.46 16.87 -21.18
N ALA A 68 -21.59 16.16 -21.27
CA ALA A 68 -22.90 16.76 -21.08
C ALA A 68 -22.98 17.54 -19.74
N PRO A 69 -23.54 18.77 -19.71
CA PRO A 69 -23.48 19.64 -18.52
C PRO A 69 -24.06 19.04 -17.24
N HIS A 70 -25.06 18.15 -17.36
CA HIS A 70 -25.69 17.48 -16.22
C HIS A 70 -24.87 16.29 -15.68
N LEU A 71 -23.90 15.78 -16.46
CA LEU A 71 -23.01 14.69 -16.05
C LEU A 71 -21.62 15.19 -15.62
N GLU A 72 -21.31 16.46 -15.86
CA GLU A 72 -20.01 17.06 -15.57
C GLU A 72 -19.61 16.92 -14.09
N GLU A 73 -20.57 16.94 -13.15
CA GLU A 73 -20.29 16.78 -11.72
C GLU A 73 -19.64 15.43 -11.38
N TYR A 74 -19.87 14.39 -12.19
CA TYR A 74 -19.37 13.03 -11.97
C TYR A 74 -17.98 12.81 -12.56
N LYS A 75 -17.49 13.72 -13.40
CA LYS A 75 -16.19 13.64 -14.08
C LYS A 75 -15.00 13.36 -13.13
N PRO A 76 -14.90 13.95 -11.91
CA PRO A 76 -13.82 13.65 -10.98
C PRO A 76 -13.76 12.19 -10.52
N LEU A 77 -14.89 11.47 -10.49
CA LEU A 77 -14.94 10.07 -10.06
C LEU A 77 -14.13 9.15 -10.98
N PHE A 78 -14.04 9.49 -12.26
CA PHE A 78 -13.39 8.66 -13.27
C PHE A 78 -12.02 9.20 -13.72
N ASN A 79 -11.74 10.49 -13.47
CA ASN A 79 -10.50 11.15 -13.88
C ASN A 79 -9.46 11.35 -12.76
N TYR A 80 -9.71 10.87 -11.54
CA TYR A 80 -8.83 11.09 -10.38
C TYR A 80 -7.35 10.79 -10.65
N PHE A 81 -7.04 9.66 -11.29
CA PHE A 81 -5.65 9.28 -11.56
C PHE A 81 -4.96 10.15 -12.62
N SER A 82 -5.71 10.71 -13.56
CA SER A 82 -5.17 11.65 -14.56
C SER A 82 -4.79 12.97 -13.89
N ILE A 83 -5.66 13.46 -13.01
CA ILE A 83 -5.44 14.71 -12.24
C ILE A 83 -4.31 14.53 -11.22
N ALA A 84 -4.33 13.45 -10.43
CA ALA A 84 -3.32 13.20 -9.39
C ALA A 84 -1.92 12.91 -9.96
N LYS A 85 -1.80 12.45 -11.21
CA LYS A 85 -0.50 12.26 -11.88
C LYS A 85 0.21 13.59 -12.17
N GLU A 86 -0.54 14.68 -12.28
CA GLU A 86 0.03 16.01 -12.49
C GLU A 86 0.59 16.61 -11.18
N GLU A 87 0.14 16.13 -10.02
CA GLU A 87 0.71 16.47 -8.71
C GLU A 87 2.07 15.77 -8.52
N LYS A 88 3.10 16.31 -9.17
CA LYS A 88 4.48 15.99 -8.85
C LYS A 88 4.90 16.85 -7.67
N SER A 89 5.40 16.23 -6.60
CA SER A 89 6.07 16.95 -5.52
C SER A 89 7.30 17.66 -6.11
N THR A 90 7.17 18.96 -6.39
CA THR A 90 8.24 19.82 -6.90
C THR A 90 9.18 20.29 -5.80
N GLN A 91 9.05 19.74 -4.58
CA GLN A 91 9.90 20.11 -3.48
C GLN A 91 11.19 19.31 -3.55
N ASP A 92 12.28 19.98 -3.90
CA ASP A 92 13.63 19.44 -3.75
C ASP A 92 13.90 19.24 -2.27
N ILE A 93 13.63 18.03 -1.77
CA ILE A 93 13.98 17.64 -0.41
C ILE A 93 15.50 17.45 -0.39
N PRO A 94 16.27 18.23 0.38
CA PRO A 94 17.71 18.00 0.50
C PRO A 94 17.96 16.68 1.23
N LEU A 95 18.06 15.60 0.48
CA LEU A 95 18.37 14.28 1.01
C LEU A 95 19.85 14.25 1.38
N LYS A 96 20.15 14.16 2.69
CA LYS A 96 21.51 13.88 3.15
C LYS A 96 21.86 12.45 2.71
N PRO A 97 22.84 12.24 1.80
CA PRO A 97 23.19 10.91 1.37
C PRO A 97 23.68 10.10 2.57
N ARG A 98 23.06 8.94 2.81
CA ARG A 98 23.42 8.04 3.90
C ARG A 98 24.86 7.57 3.68
N LYS A 99 25.73 7.80 4.67
CA LYS A 99 27.13 7.37 4.66
C LYS A 99 27.19 5.88 4.31
N ASN A 100 27.87 5.56 3.21
CA ASN A 100 27.99 4.22 2.68
C ASN A 100 28.81 3.34 3.66
N ARG A 101 28.12 2.49 4.41
CA ARG A 101 28.74 1.52 5.33
C ARG A 101 29.33 0.31 4.58
N ASN A 102 29.90 0.53 3.40
CA ASN A 102 30.44 -0.55 2.57
C ASN A 102 31.56 -1.29 3.29
N TYR A 103 32.36 -0.61 4.12
CA TYR A 103 33.37 -1.22 4.97
C TYR A 103 32.80 -2.27 5.96
N LEU A 104 31.55 -2.11 6.43
CA LEU A 104 30.90 -3.12 7.28
C LEU A 104 30.66 -4.44 6.54
N LYS A 105 30.48 -4.40 5.21
CA LYS A 105 30.38 -5.62 4.39
C LYS A 105 31.71 -6.37 4.34
N TRP A 106 32.82 -5.62 4.31
CA TRP A 106 34.17 -6.18 4.27
C TRP A 106 34.67 -6.66 5.64
N ILE A 107 34.05 -6.24 6.75
CA ILE A 107 34.39 -6.76 8.10
C ILE A 107 34.16 -8.26 8.20
N SER A 108 33.09 -8.79 7.61
CA SER A 108 32.83 -10.24 7.63
C SER A 108 33.90 -11.02 6.87
N VAL A 109 34.32 -10.50 5.71
CA VAL A 109 35.39 -11.11 4.89
C VAL A 109 36.73 -11.05 5.62
N ALA A 110 37.05 -9.92 6.25
CA ALA A 110 38.27 -9.75 7.04
C ALA A 110 38.31 -10.69 8.26
N ALA A 111 37.18 -10.86 8.96
CA ALA A 111 37.10 -11.78 10.11
C ALA A 111 37.43 -13.22 9.72
N VAL A 112 36.85 -13.71 8.60
CA VAL A 112 37.15 -15.06 8.09
C VAL A 112 38.62 -15.19 7.71
N ALA A 113 39.19 -14.20 7.03
CA ALA A 113 40.61 -14.21 6.68
C ALA A 113 41.52 -14.26 7.92
N VAL A 114 41.19 -13.51 8.98
CA VAL A 114 41.93 -13.53 10.25
C VAL A 114 41.81 -14.89 10.95
N PHE A 115 40.62 -15.52 10.96
CA PHE A 115 40.47 -16.86 11.53
C PHE A 115 41.26 -17.91 10.76
N VAL A 116 41.18 -17.92 9.43
CA VAL A 116 41.96 -18.87 8.60
C VAL A 116 43.45 -18.65 8.80
N PHE A 117 43.90 -17.39 8.81
CA PHE A 117 45.30 -17.05 9.06
C PHE A 117 45.75 -17.45 10.47
N GLY A 118 44.93 -17.22 11.48
CA GLY A 118 45.18 -17.64 12.86
C GLY A 118 45.26 -19.15 13.02
N ILE A 119 44.33 -19.90 12.43
CA ILE A 119 44.37 -21.37 12.39
C ILE A 119 45.62 -21.83 11.65
N TYR A 120 45.94 -21.25 10.49
CA TYR A 120 47.10 -21.62 9.69
C TYR A 120 48.42 -21.45 10.46
N LEU A 121 48.58 -20.35 11.20
CA LEU A 121 49.75 -20.14 12.07
C LEU A 121 49.75 -21.04 13.31
N ASN A 122 48.57 -21.37 13.85
CA ASN A 122 48.41 -22.19 15.05
C ASN A 122 48.48 -23.70 14.76
N ASN A 123 48.42 -24.14 13.50
CA ASN A 123 48.38 -25.55 13.11
C ASN A 123 49.77 -26.21 13.18
N ARG A 124 50.39 -26.18 14.37
CA ARG A 124 51.42 -27.15 14.75
C ARG A 124 50.68 -28.44 15.13
N PRO A 125 51.11 -29.63 14.68
CA PRO A 125 50.39 -30.87 14.96
C PRO A 125 50.43 -31.19 16.46
N SER A 126 49.38 -30.79 17.19
CA SER A 126 49.11 -31.23 18.56
C SER A 126 47.80 -32.00 18.57
N THR A 127 47.95 -33.31 18.74
CA THR A 127 47.02 -34.35 19.19
C THR A 127 45.53 -34.05 19.21
N GLN A 128 44.80 -34.90 18.47
CA GLN A 128 43.35 -35.07 18.42
C GLN A 128 42.67 -34.88 19.79
N VAL A 129 41.69 -33.97 19.85
CA VAL A 129 40.70 -33.92 20.94
C VAL A 129 39.32 -33.99 20.29
N THR A 130 38.71 -35.17 20.39
CA THR A 130 37.31 -35.42 20.10
C THR A 130 36.41 -34.56 21.00
N PRO A 131 35.31 -33.97 20.49
CA PRO A 131 34.43 -33.13 21.28
C PRO A 131 33.45 -34.02 22.05
N THR A 132 33.91 -34.64 23.13
CA THR A 132 33.03 -35.16 24.17
C THR A 132 33.00 -34.10 25.26
N ILE A 133 31.82 -33.57 25.54
CA ILE A 133 31.54 -32.61 26.60
C ILE A 133 31.96 -33.24 27.94
N ALA A 134 33.20 -32.98 28.37
CA ALA A 134 33.73 -33.41 29.66
C ALA A 134 33.44 -32.31 30.67
N LEU A 135 32.18 -32.15 31.06
CA LEU A 135 31.82 -31.32 32.23
C LEU A 135 32.48 -31.83 33.53
N GLU A 136 32.94 -33.08 33.50
CA GLU A 136 33.58 -33.79 34.61
C GLU A 136 35.00 -33.30 34.93
N GLU A 137 35.65 -32.54 34.03
CA GLU A 137 37.02 -32.03 34.26
C GLU A 137 37.04 -30.65 34.95
N GLU A 138 35.93 -29.89 34.88
CA GLU A 138 35.87 -28.50 35.36
C GLU A 138 34.94 -28.29 36.57
N TYR A 139 33.93 -29.16 36.76
CA TYR A 139 32.94 -29.02 37.83
C TYR A 139 32.80 -30.29 38.65
N THR A 140 32.62 -30.13 39.96
CA THR A 140 32.40 -31.27 40.85
C THR A 140 31.04 -31.94 40.56
N PRO A 141 30.90 -33.25 40.82
CA PRO A 141 29.62 -33.95 40.64
C PRO A 141 28.45 -33.32 41.42
N GLU A 142 28.74 -32.65 42.55
CA GLU A 142 27.74 -31.96 43.34
C GLU A 142 27.27 -30.65 42.70
N GLU A 143 28.17 -29.87 42.09
CA GLU A 143 27.84 -28.64 41.37
C GLU A 143 26.95 -28.94 40.16
N ILE A 144 27.28 -29.99 39.41
CA ILE A 144 26.46 -30.45 38.28
C ILE A 144 25.06 -30.85 38.76
N ARG A 145 24.96 -31.61 39.86
CA ARG A 145 23.67 -32.04 40.41
C ARG A 145 22.83 -30.87 40.90
N SER A 146 23.44 -29.89 41.57
CA SER A 146 22.73 -28.69 42.05
C SER A 146 22.23 -27.82 40.90
N ALA A 147 23.02 -27.64 39.84
CA ALA A 147 22.62 -26.94 38.63
C ALA A 147 21.45 -27.64 37.92
N GLN A 148 21.49 -28.98 37.82
CA GLN A 148 20.39 -29.77 37.27
C GLN A 148 19.11 -29.64 38.09
N LEU A 149 19.20 -29.67 39.43
CA LEU A 149 18.04 -29.48 40.31
C LEU A 149 17.46 -28.06 40.19
N ALA A 150 18.31 -27.03 40.16
CA ALA A 150 17.87 -25.65 39.97
C ALA A 150 17.19 -25.45 38.61
N LEU A 151 17.77 -26.02 37.56
CA LEU A 151 17.17 -26.00 36.21
C LEU A 151 15.83 -26.73 36.19
N ALA A 152 15.74 -27.91 36.82
CA ALA A 152 14.50 -28.67 36.90
C ALA A 152 13.37 -27.87 37.60
N LEU A 153 13.68 -27.22 38.73
CA LEU A 153 12.73 -26.36 39.45
C LEU A 153 12.32 -25.13 38.63
N LEU A 154 13.24 -24.55 37.88
CA LEU A 154 12.95 -23.44 36.97
C LEU A 154 12.01 -23.88 35.86
N THR A 155 12.26 -25.05 35.25
CA THR A 155 11.44 -25.57 34.15
C THR A 155 10.00 -25.89 34.57
N ASP A 156 9.78 -26.38 35.79
CA ASP A 156 8.43 -26.65 36.30
C ASP A 156 7.59 -25.36 36.37
N ASN A 157 8.16 -24.29 36.93
CA ASN A 157 7.50 -22.99 37.04
C ASN A 157 7.32 -22.29 35.67
N PHE A 158 8.32 -22.42 34.80
CA PHE A 158 8.23 -21.88 33.44
C PHE A 158 7.07 -22.53 32.67
N SER A 159 6.92 -23.86 32.75
CA SER A 159 5.82 -24.58 32.08
C SER A 159 4.44 -24.08 32.52
N LYS A 160 4.22 -23.88 33.82
CA LYS A 160 2.97 -23.32 34.37
C LYS A 160 2.71 -21.90 33.89
N GLY A 161 3.74 -21.06 33.82
CA GLY A 161 3.64 -19.69 33.28
C GLY A 161 3.24 -19.67 31.80
N THR A 162 3.78 -20.59 30.99
CA THR A 162 3.42 -20.68 29.57
C THR A 162 1.97 -21.09 29.32
N GLN A 163 1.36 -21.88 30.20
CA GLN A 163 -0.06 -22.22 30.12
C GLN A 163 -0.96 -20.99 30.31
N GLY A 164 -0.66 -20.14 31.29
CA GLY A 164 -1.39 -18.89 31.51
C GLY A 164 -1.28 -17.93 30.32
N ALA A 165 -0.10 -17.84 29.71
CA ALA A 165 0.10 -17.04 28.49
C ALA A 165 -0.72 -17.57 27.30
N SER A 166 -0.94 -18.88 27.20
CA SER A 166 -1.82 -19.47 26.18
C SER A 166 -3.27 -19.02 26.35
N TYR A 167 -3.79 -18.98 27.59
CA TYR A 167 -5.13 -18.46 27.86
C TYR A 167 -5.28 -16.98 27.49
N LEU A 168 -4.26 -16.17 27.77
CA LEU A 168 -4.26 -14.75 27.37
C LEU A 168 -4.33 -14.58 25.86
N LYS A 169 -3.61 -15.43 25.11
CA LYS A 169 -3.65 -15.44 23.64
C LYS A 169 -5.02 -15.82 23.09
N GLU A 170 -5.69 -16.80 23.71
CA GLU A 170 -7.05 -17.19 23.33
C GLU A 170 -8.09 -16.12 23.70
N PHE A 171 -7.94 -15.48 24.86
CA PHE A 171 -8.77 -14.37 25.29
C PHE A 171 -8.66 -13.16 24.35
N GLU A 172 -7.43 -12.77 23.99
CA GLU A 172 -7.18 -11.70 23.01
C GLU A 172 -7.81 -12.04 21.66
N LYS A 173 -7.62 -13.26 21.16
CA LYS A 173 -8.23 -13.72 19.90
C LYS A 173 -9.76 -13.63 19.92
N ASN A 174 -10.39 -14.04 21.03
CA ASN A 174 -11.84 -13.96 21.17
C ASN A 174 -12.31 -12.50 21.26
N THR A 175 -11.67 -11.68 22.08
CA THR A 175 -11.97 -10.25 22.21
C THR A 175 -11.86 -9.53 20.86
N ASN A 176 -10.76 -9.74 20.12
CA ASN A 176 -10.56 -9.15 18.79
C ASN A 176 -11.64 -9.60 17.79
N ARG A 177 -12.11 -10.85 17.87
CA ARG A 177 -13.23 -11.31 17.04
C ARG A 177 -14.54 -10.58 17.35
N PHE A 178 -14.78 -10.21 18.61
CA PHE A 178 -15.98 -9.46 18.99
C PHE A 178 -15.87 -7.96 18.71
N LEU A 179 -14.67 -7.38 18.75
CA LEU A 179 -14.45 -5.94 18.53
C LEU A 179 -14.31 -5.56 17.04
N ASN A 180 -13.88 -6.49 16.18
CA ASN A 180 -13.69 -6.25 14.73
C ASN A 180 -14.88 -6.72 13.88
N ASN A 181 -16.02 -7.05 14.49
CA ASN A 181 -17.31 -7.28 13.83
C ASN A 181 -18.28 -6.14 14.20
#